data_AF-A0AB35NES4-F1
#
_entry.id   AF-A0AB35NES4-F1
#
_cell.length_a   1.000
_cell.length_b   1.000
_cell.length_c   1.000
_cell.angle_alpha   90.00
_cell.angle_beta   90.00
_cell.angle_gamma   90.00
#
_symmetry.space_group_name_H-M   'P 1'
#
loop_
_entity.id
_entity.type
_entity.pdbx_description
1 polymer ?
#
loop_
_entity_poly.entity_id
_entity_poly.type
_entity_poly.pdbx_seq_one_letter_code
_entity_poly.pdbx_strand_id
1 'polypeptide(L)'
;MQIAVADNLAIASYRNLENHLLGKKLFIVLGNGFTVDFLNHIKRKEDIDVINLFRRGAEVPWPTTRMPGFLSFKHCPHLWNLGARPNMDADSAMQLIEDIITCVNVYASKEKRNPVGSDYRPNDIYIYAYKELLQYLKHLFIFYNKKIEEIPDSVEDWPWFQFLKYANDSEFYSEIVIVTYNYDIWLERIFQKFNIPFNVGKIGISNPDVKINILKPHGSISFTHHKKMDKDSYFIKLDNELLDGSAEDFTVSYNNLDDNFLVSALIPPAGESSRFNHTWAAQIREFAKEKATYLGSEDEMIICGLSYWHVDRAELDELIVSSDPLLNVTMINPNPKRTINAVLTSIFSNFVAYSGSDTLKEKITCQAS
;
A
#
# COMPACT_ATOMS: atom_id res chain seq x y z
N MET A 1 11.21 -43.77 -18.80
CA MET A 1 11.86 -42.46 -18.58
C MET A 1 11.66 -41.49 -19.75
N GLN A 2 11.53 -41.94 -21.01
CA GLN A 2 11.16 -41.06 -22.14
C GLN A 2 9.67 -40.65 -22.21
N ILE A 3 8.75 -41.41 -21.63
CA ILE A 3 7.30 -41.13 -21.69
C ILE A 3 6.90 -39.95 -20.77
N ALA A 4 7.51 -39.84 -19.58
CA ALA A 4 7.22 -38.77 -18.62
C ALA A 4 7.73 -37.38 -19.07
N VAL A 5 8.69 -37.32 -19.99
CA VAL A 5 9.21 -36.05 -20.54
C VAL A 5 8.28 -35.51 -21.65
N ALA A 6 7.66 -36.41 -22.43
CA ALA A 6 6.71 -36.03 -23.47
C ALA A 6 5.38 -35.48 -22.90
N ASP A 7 4.90 -36.07 -21.80
CA ASP A 7 3.65 -35.60 -21.16
C ASP A 7 3.80 -34.21 -20.51
N ASN A 8 4.96 -33.92 -19.92
CA ASN A 8 5.23 -32.58 -19.36
C ASN A 8 5.39 -31.50 -20.44
N LEU A 9 5.97 -31.85 -21.60
CA LEU A 9 6.07 -30.94 -22.75
C LEU A 9 4.70 -30.69 -23.40
N ALA A 10 3.82 -31.69 -23.43
CA ALA A 10 2.46 -31.55 -23.92
C ALA A 10 1.60 -30.68 -22.99
N ILE A 11 1.70 -30.85 -21.67
CA ILE A 11 0.97 -30.02 -20.68
C ILE A 11 1.45 -28.56 -20.69
N ALA A 12 2.76 -28.32 -20.83
CA ALA A 12 3.30 -26.97 -20.99
C ALA A 12 2.89 -26.32 -22.32
N SER A 13 2.86 -27.10 -23.40
CA SER A 13 2.36 -26.67 -24.72
C SER A 13 0.88 -26.29 -24.70
N TYR A 14 0.03 -27.12 -24.08
CA TYR A 14 -1.40 -26.84 -23.94
C TYR A 14 -1.70 -25.63 -23.03
N ARG A 15 -0.94 -25.44 -21.94
CA ARG A 15 -1.05 -24.23 -21.10
C ARG A 15 -0.62 -22.97 -21.83
N ASN A 16 0.42 -23.04 -22.66
CA ASN A 16 0.83 -21.90 -23.51
C ASN A 16 -0.19 -21.59 -24.61
N LEU A 17 -0.89 -22.60 -25.15
CA LEU A 17 -1.96 -22.43 -26.13
C LEU A 17 -3.24 -21.84 -25.54
N GLU A 18 -3.63 -22.21 -24.30
CA GLU A 18 -4.73 -21.55 -23.58
C GLU A 18 -4.37 -20.13 -23.13
N ASN A 19 -3.12 -19.89 -22.70
CA ASN A 19 -2.62 -18.55 -22.38
C ASN A 19 -2.53 -17.65 -23.62
N HIS A 20 -2.30 -18.19 -24.82
CA HIS A 20 -2.27 -17.40 -26.06
C HIS A 20 -3.66 -16.90 -26.50
N LEU A 21 -4.74 -17.47 -25.95
CA LEU A 21 -6.13 -17.09 -26.25
C LEU A 21 -6.70 -16.07 -25.26
N LEU A 22 -6.00 -15.78 -24.16
CA LEU A 22 -6.40 -14.80 -23.15
C LEU A 22 -5.46 -13.59 -23.23
N GLY A 23 -5.99 -12.37 -23.07
CA GLY A 23 -5.17 -11.15 -23.01
C GLY A 23 -4.05 -11.24 -21.96
N LYS A 24 -3.04 -10.37 -22.06
CA LYS A 24 -1.88 -10.36 -21.15
C LYS A 24 -2.31 -10.08 -19.70
N LYS A 25 -1.50 -10.48 -18.73
CA LYS A 25 -1.67 -10.05 -17.33
C LYS A 25 -0.84 -8.80 -17.08
N LEU A 26 -1.44 -7.86 -16.35
CA LEU A 26 -0.78 -6.63 -15.92
C LEU A 26 -0.65 -6.62 -14.40
N PHE A 27 0.58 -6.53 -13.91
CA PHE A 27 0.88 -6.46 -12.48
C PHE A 27 1.51 -5.11 -12.13
N ILE A 28 0.80 -4.27 -11.37
CA ILE A 28 1.25 -2.92 -11.04
C ILE A 28 1.60 -2.86 -9.56
N VAL A 29 2.79 -2.38 -9.23
CA VAL A 29 3.25 -2.12 -7.87
C VAL A 29 3.38 -0.61 -7.65
N LEU A 30 2.55 -0.05 -6.78
CA LEU A 30 2.44 1.39 -6.53
C LEU A 30 2.95 1.75 -5.13
N GLY A 31 4.00 2.57 -5.08
CA GLY A 31 4.42 3.28 -3.89
C GLY A 31 3.87 4.71 -3.81
N ASN A 32 4.36 5.46 -2.82
CA ASN A 32 3.90 6.82 -2.55
C ASN A 32 4.17 7.79 -3.72
N GLY A 33 5.15 7.50 -4.59
CA GLY A 33 5.40 8.31 -5.77
C GLY A 33 4.21 8.39 -6.74
N PHE A 34 3.35 7.36 -6.80
CA PHE A 34 2.08 7.40 -7.56
C PHE A 34 1.15 8.48 -7.02
N THR A 35 0.98 8.51 -5.70
CA THR A 35 0.16 9.49 -5.00
C THR A 35 0.75 10.90 -5.11
N VAL A 36 2.08 11.04 -5.03
CA VAL A 36 2.77 12.32 -5.27
C VAL A 36 2.54 12.83 -6.70
N ASP A 37 2.55 11.94 -7.70
CA ASP A 37 2.27 12.27 -9.10
C ASP A 37 0.82 12.74 -9.27
N PHE A 38 -0.14 12.02 -8.69
CA PHE A 38 -1.55 12.42 -8.67
C PHE A 38 -1.75 13.81 -8.06
N LEU A 39 -1.20 14.06 -6.86
CA LEU A 39 -1.30 15.35 -6.18
C LEU A 39 -0.62 16.47 -6.96
N ASN A 40 0.42 16.17 -7.73
CA ASN A 40 1.05 17.11 -8.65
C ASN A 40 0.07 17.52 -9.75
N HIS A 41 -0.54 16.52 -10.39
CA HIS A 41 -1.46 16.68 -11.51
C HIS A 41 -2.65 17.56 -11.14
N ILE A 42 -3.24 17.32 -9.96
CA ILE A 42 -4.38 18.10 -9.47
C ILE A 42 -3.97 19.37 -8.68
N LYS A 43 -2.66 19.69 -8.62
CA LYS A 43 -2.10 20.88 -7.95
C LYS A 43 -2.47 20.99 -6.46
N ARG A 44 -2.41 19.88 -5.71
CA ARG A 44 -2.74 19.83 -4.27
C ARG A 44 -1.56 19.55 -3.33
N LYS A 45 -0.33 19.51 -3.85
CA LYS A 45 0.90 19.29 -3.05
C LYS A 45 1.13 20.30 -1.93
N GLU A 46 0.64 21.53 -2.09
CA GLU A 46 0.75 22.53 -1.04
C GLU A 46 -0.17 22.22 0.14
N ASP A 47 -1.36 21.68 -0.09
CA ASP A 47 -2.34 21.42 0.97
C ASP A 47 -2.20 20.04 1.62
N ILE A 48 -1.59 19.10 0.90
CA ILE A 48 -1.50 17.68 1.22
C ILE A 48 -0.05 17.25 1.10
N ASP A 49 0.53 16.81 2.22
CA ASP A 49 1.91 16.35 2.26
C ASP A 49 1.97 14.86 2.63
N VAL A 50 2.16 14.02 1.61
CA VAL A 50 2.33 12.57 1.76
C VAL A 50 3.80 12.17 1.93
N ILE A 51 4.74 13.12 1.90
CA ILE A 51 6.17 12.86 2.06
C ILE A 51 6.56 13.09 3.52
N ASN A 52 6.18 14.24 4.08
CA ASN A 52 6.35 14.56 5.49
C ASN A 52 5.06 14.33 6.26
N LEU A 53 4.95 13.14 6.85
CA LEU A 53 3.75 12.70 7.56
C LEU A 53 3.46 13.51 8.83
N PHE A 54 4.40 14.29 9.38
CA PHE A 54 4.15 15.13 10.55
C PHE A 54 3.76 16.57 10.21
N ARG A 55 4.09 17.07 9.01
CA ARG A 55 3.97 18.49 8.64
C ARG A 55 2.61 19.11 8.95
N ARG A 56 1.54 18.38 8.65
CA ARG A 56 0.14 18.82 8.82
C ARG A 56 -0.48 18.36 10.14
N GLY A 57 0.28 17.76 11.04
CA GLY A 57 -0.25 17.08 12.21
C GLY A 57 -0.96 17.98 13.22
N ALA A 58 -0.60 19.27 13.29
CA ALA A 58 -1.32 20.25 14.10
C ALA A 58 -2.69 20.64 13.53
N GLU A 59 -2.91 20.45 12.23
CA GLU A 59 -4.18 20.76 11.57
C GLU A 59 -5.17 19.60 11.64
N VAL A 60 -4.67 18.37 11.83
CA VAL A 60 -5.51 17.18 11.91
C VAL A 60 -6.44 17.30 13.12
N PRO A 61 -7.77 17.18 12.92
CA PRO A 61 -8.74 17.33 14.00
C PRO A 61 -8.81 16.08 14.88
N TRP A 62 -8.99 16.27 16.18
CA TRP A 62 -9.31 15.18 17.09
C TRP A 62 -10.72 14.62 16.81
N PRO A 63 -10.96 13.30 16.82
CA PRO A 63 -12.21 12.73 16.30
C PRO A 63 -13.48 13.16 17.01
N THR A 64 -13.44 13.33 18.34
CA THR A 64 -14.62 13.68 19.15
C THR A 64 -14.92 15.16 19.15
N THR A 65 -13.91 16.00 19.34
CA THR A 65 -14.10 17.45 19.50
C THR A 65 -14.04 18.21 18.18
N ARG A 66 -13.54 17.58 17.11
CA ARG A 66 -13.21 18.20 15.82
C ARG A 66 -12.19 19.33 15.89
N MET A 67 -11.60 19.60 17.06
CA MET A 67 -10.59 20.63 17.21
C MET A 67 -9.26 20.16 16.60
N PRO A 68 -8.57 21.01 15.82
CA PRO A 68 -7.21 20.74 15.35
C PRO A 68 -6.25 20.43 16.51
N GLY A 69 -5.21 19.66 16.22
CA GLY A 69 -4.12 19.37 17.15
C GLY A 69 -3.98 17.89 17.48
N PHE A 70 -4.30 16.98 16.56
CA PHE A 70 -4.11 15.54 16.78
C PHE A 70 -2.64 15.24 17.14
N LEU A 71 -1.68 15.69 16.33
CA LEU A 71 -0.26 15.61 16.69
C LEU A 71 0.11 16.75 17.64
N SER A 72 -0.18 16.55 18.93
CA SER A 72 0.16 17.48 20.00
C SER A 72 0.54 16.74 21.28
N PHE A 73 1.18 17.42 22.22
CA PHE A 73 1.46 16.85 23.55
C PHE A 73 0.20 16.33 24.26
N LYS A 74 -0.94 16.97 24.05
CA LYS A 74 -2.22 16.58 24.67
C LYS A 74 -2.72 15.23 24.18
N HIS A 75 -2.61 14.97 22.88
CA HIS A 75 -3.26 13.85 22.20
C HIS A 75 -2.29 12.73 21.82
N CYS A 76 -1.03 13.05 21.59
CA CYS A 76 0.06 12.13 21.30
C CYS A 76 1.29 12.42 22.19
N PRO A 77 1.17 12.32 23.54
CA PRO A 77 2.28 12.63 24.45
C PRO A 77 3.54 11.80 24.20
N HIS A 78 3.43 10.53 23.77
CA HIS A 78 4.60 9.67 23.60
C HIS A 78 5.36 10.01 22.32
N LEU A 79 4.66 10.20 21.19
CA LEU A 79 5.26 10.74 19.98
C LEU A 79 5.89 12.11 20.23
N TRP A 80 5.20 12.96 20.99
CA TRP A 80 5.71 14.29 21.31
C TRP A 80 6.99 14.22 22.16
N ASN A 81 7.06 13.31 23.13
CA ASN A 81 8.24 13.11 23.96
C ASN A 81 9.42 12.51 23.17
N LEU A 82 9.16 11.73 22.13
CA LEU A 82 10.18 11.26 21.18
C LEU A 82 10.59 12.32 20.14
N GLY A 83 9.98 13.50 20.18
CA GLY A 83 10.39 14.64 19.34
C GLY A 83 9.55 14.89 18.10
N ALA A 84 8.44 14.16 17.89
CA ALA A 84 7.56 14.40 16.74
C ALA A 84 7.00 15.83 16.78
N ARG A 85 7.26 16.63 15.75
CA ARG A 85 6.74 18.00 15.61
C ARG A 85 6.27 18.28 14.17
N PRO A 86 5.24 19.12 13.99
CA PRO A 86 4.80 19.56 12.66
C PRO A 86 5.83 20.35 11.85
N ASN A 87 6.85 20.92 12.49
CA ASN A 87 7.90 21.69 11.82
C ASN A 87 9.17 20.86 11.55
N MET A 88 9.16 19.55 11.80
CA MET A 88 10.27 18.67 11.41
C MET A 88 10.38 18.64 9.89
N ASP A 89 11.61 18.50 9.38
CA ASP A 89 11.83 18.15 7.97
C ASP A 89 11.45 16.68 7.70
N ALA A 90 11.31 16.33 6.42
CA ALA A 90 10.83 15.02 6.01
C ALA A 90 11.78 13.87 6.41
N ASP A 91 13.10 14.10 6.33
CA ASP A 91 14.10 13.07 6.64
C ASP A 91 14.12 12.78 8.15
N SER A 92 14.13 13.83 8.98
CA SER A 92 14.02 13.70 10.43
C SER A 92 12.70 13.04 10.86
N ALA A 93 11.58 13.37 10.21
CA ALA A 93 10.30 12.75 10.49
C ALA A 93 10.31 11.25 10.16
N MET A 94 10.88 10.88 9.01
CA MET A 94 11.00 9.48 8.59
C MET A 94 11.93 8.69 9.50
N GLN A 95 13.07 9.27 9.92
CA GLN A 95 13.98 8.64 10.87
C GLN A 95 13.29 8.32 12.20
N LEU A 96 12.50 9.27 12.73
CA LEU A 96 11.76 9.03 13.97
C LEU A 96 10.72 7.90 13.82
N ILE A 97 10.00 7.86 12.69
CA ILE A 97 9.07 6.76 12.38
C ILE A 97 9.83 5.44 12.35
N GLU A 98 10.98 5.38 11.69
CA GLU A 98 11.82 4.19 11.61
C GLU A 98 12.30 3.71 12.99
N ASP A 99 12.75 4.62 13.85
CA ASP A 99 13.21 4.29 15.21
C ASP A 99 12.08 3.67 16.05
N ILE A 100 10.88 4.27 15.99
CA ILE A 100 9.68 3.75 16.65
C ILE A 100 9.39 2.34 16.17
N ILE A 101 9.33 2.16 14.86
CA ILE A 101 8.90 0.91 14.27
C ILE A 101 9.92 -0.21 14.48
N THR A 102 11.21 0.10 14.38
CA THR A 102 12.29 -0.84 14.68
C THR A 102 12.16 -1.35 16.12
N CYS A 103 11.91 -0.46 17.08
CA CYS A 103 11.74 -0.84 18.48
C CYS A 103 10.51 -1.74 18.68
N VAL A 104 9.39 -1.44 18.02
CA VAL A 104 8.17 -2.26 18.13
C VAL A 104 8.32 -3.61 17.42
N ASN A 105 8.99 -3.68 16.28
CA ASN A 105 9.31 -4.93 15.57
C ASN A 105 10.10 -5.89 16.50
N VAL A 106 11.09 -5.37 17.22
CA VAL A 106 11.87 -6.16 18.20
C VAL A 106 11.00 -6.59 19.38
N TYR A 107 10.10 -5.72 19.85
CA TYR A 107 9.17 -6.06 20.92
C TYR A 107 8.22 -7.20 20.51
N ALA A 108 7.64 -7.13 19.31
CA ALA A 108 6.72 -8.14 18.78
C ALA A 108 7.39 -9.50 18.59
N SER A 109 8.70 -9.54 18.31
CA SER A 109 9.48 -10.78 18.22
C SER A 109 9.81 -11.42 19.57
N LYS A 110 9.49 -10.79 20.71
CA LYS A 110 9.69 -11.43 22.02
C LYS A 110 8.69 -12.58 22.17
N GLU A 111 9.20 -13.81 22.18
CA GLU A 111 8.47 -14.97 22.71
C GLU A 111 7.94 -14.61 24.11
N LYS A 112 6.74 -15.10 24.47
CA LYS A 112 6.17 -14.96 25.82
C LYS A 112 7.08 -15.65 26.85
N ARG A 113 8.19 -15.02 27.20
CA ARG A 113 9.09 -15.47 28.27
C ARG A 113 8.40 -15.18 29.60
N ASN A 114 8.60 -16.09 30.55
CA ASN A 114 8.10 -15.96 31.92
C ASN A 114 8.36 -14.55 32.46
N PRO A 115 7.45 -13.98 33.25
CA PRO A 115 7.62 -12.65 33.81
C PRO A 115 8.97 -12.59 34.52
N VAL A 116 9.88 -11.78 33.96
CA VAL A 116 11.06 -11.31 34.68
C VAL A 116 10.51 -10.61 35.91
N GLY A 117 11.06 -10.89 37.10
CA GLY A 117 10.48 -10.53 38.39
C GLY A 117 10.06 -9.06 38.54
N SER A 118 9.44 -8.71 39.66
CA SER A 118 8.76 -7.43 39.93
C SER A 118 9.55 -6.12 39.66
N ASP A 119 10.86 -6.22 39.41
CA ASP A 119 11.76 -5.10 39.09
C ASP A 119 11.93 -4.84 37.58
N TYR A 120 11.39 -5.70 36.71
CA TYR A 120 11.44 -5.49 35.26
C TYR A 120 10.47 -4.38 34.83
N ARG A 121 11.02 -3.19 34.55
CA ARG A 121 10.29 -2.01 34.08
C ARG A 121 10.86 -1.52 32.75
N PRO A 122 10.55 -2.18 31.62
CA PRO A 122 10.98 -1.70 30.32
C PRO A 122 10.37 -0.32 30.04
N ASN A 123 11.08 0.49 29.26
CA ASN A 123 10.54 1.75 28.77
C ASN A 123 9.65 1.48 27.54
N ASP A 124 8.34 1.43 27.76
CA ASP A 124 7.34 1.12 26.73
C ASP A 124 6.96 2.34 25.85
N ILE A 125 7.68 3.47 25.98
CA ILE A 125 7.41 4.70 25.22
C ILE A 125 7.27 4.47 23.71
N TYR A 126 8.09 3.59 23.13
CA TYR A 126 8.05 3.29 21.69
C TYR A 126 6.80 2.51 21.28
N ILE A 127 6.27 1.65 22.16
CA ILE A 127 5.02 0.92 21.92
C ILE A 127 3.84 1.90 21.97
N TYR A 128 3.84 2.79 22.95
CA TYR A 128 2.80 3.82 23.08
C TYR A 128 2.87 4.82 21.93
N ALA A 129 4.08 5.26 21.54
CA ALA A 129 4.29 6.12 20.38
C ALA A 129 3.85 5.45 19.07
N TYR A 130 4.08 4.15 18.90
CA TYR A 130 3.57 3.39 17.76
C TYR A 130 2.04 3.39 17.68
N LYS A 131 1.36 3.18 18.82
CA LYS A 131 -0.11 3.21 18.89
C LYS A 131 -0.66 4.60 18.57
N GLU A 132 0.01 5.65 19.06
CA GLU A 132 -0.30 7.03 18.71
C GLU A 132 -0.05 7.31 17.22
N LEU A 133 1.06 6.82 16.66
CA LEU A 133 1.42 6.96 15.25
C LEU A 133 0.37 6.32 14.35
N LEU A 134 -0.03 5.09 14.66
CA LEU A 134 -1.04 4.36 13.90
C LEU A 134 -2.36 5.14 13.82
N GLN A 135 -2.85 5.62 14.97
CA GLN A 135 -4.08 6.41 15.02
C GLN A 135 -3.91 7.76 14.35
N TYR A 136 -2.76 8.41 14.52
CA TYR A 136 -2.45 9.66 13.86
C TYR A 136 -2.45 9.51 12.33
N LEU A 137 -1.77 8.51 11.77
CA LEU A 137 -1.70 8.27 10.34
C LEU A 137 -3.08 8.01 9.75
N LYS A 138 -3.92 7.18 10.40
CA LYS A 138 -5.31 6.98 9.98
C LYS A 138 -6.03 8.31 9.80
N HIS A 139 -5.99 9.17 10.82
CA HIS A 139 -6.72 10.44 10.81
C HIS A 139 -6.08 11.49 9.90
N LEU A 140 -4.76 11.45 9.71
CA LEU A 140 -4.04 12.26 8.73
C LEU A 140 -4.53 11.97 7.31
N PHE A 141 -4.61 10.70 6.93
CA PHE A 141 -5.06 10.32 5.59
C PHE A 141 -6.56 10.55 5.40
N ILE A 142 -7.39 10.43 6.44
CA ILE A 142 -8.80 10.88 6.39
C ILE A 142 -8.88 12.40 6.20
N PHE A 143 -8.06 13.16 6.91
CA PHE A 143 -7.98 14.62 6.78
C PHE A 143 -7.54 15.03 5.37
N TYR A 144 -6.53 14.38 4.80
CA TYR A 144 -6.10 14.59 3.42
C TYR A 144 -7.18 14.21 2.41
N ASN A 145 -7.86 13.07 2.61
CA ASN A 145 -8.96 12.67 1.75
C ASN A 145 -10.08 13.73 1.73
N LYS A 146 -10.41 14.33 2.88
CA LYS A 146 -11.42 15.40 3.01
C LYS A 146 -11.01 16.71 2.31
N LYS A 147 -9.71 16.96 2.12
CA LYS A 147 -9.25 18.13 1.34
C LYS A 147 -9.57 18.00 -0.15
N ILE A 148 -9.78 16.80 -0.66
CA ILE A 148 -10.23 16.55 -2.03
C ILE A 148 -11.69 16.11 -1.93
N GLU A 149 -12.62 17.06 -1.91
CA GLU A 149 -14.06 16.76 -1.79
C GLU A 149 -14.54 15.92 -2.98
N GLU A 150 -14.15 16.31 -4.19
CA GLU A 150 -14.43 15.59 -5.43
C GLU A 150 -13.14 15.40 -6.22
N ILE A 151 -13.02 14.25 -6.89
CA ILE A 151 -11.95 14.03 -7.86
C ILE A 151 -12.20 14.99 -9.04
N PRO A 152 -11.24 15.83 -9.46
CA PRO A 152 -11.47 16.81 -10.54
C PRO A 152 -11.54 16.14 -11.93
N ASP A 153 -12.21 16.77 -12.90
CA ASP A 153 -12.30 16.26 -14.28
C ASP A 153 -10.95 16.25 -14.99
N SER A 154 -10.02 17.12 -14.57
CA SER A 154 -8.66 17.16 -15.12
C SER A 154 -7.91 15.83 -15.00
N VAL A 155 -8.37 14.90 -14.14
CA VAL A 155 -7.81 13.53 -14.07
C VAL A 155 -7.89 12.80 -15.40
N GLU A 156 -8.82 13.15 -16.29
CA GLU A 156 -8.89 12.57 -17.64
C GLU A 156 -7.60 12.78 -18.46
N ASP A 157 -6.85 13.85 -18.18
CA ASP A 157 -5.57 14.16 -18.84
C ASP A 157 -4.37 13.49 -18.16
N TRP A 158 -4.57 12.87 -17.00
CA TRP A 158 -3.51 12.24 -16.23
C TRP A 158 -3.05 10.94 -16.91
N PRO A 159 -1.75 10.78 -17.24
CA PRO A 159 -1.27 9.60 -17.98
C PRO A 159 -1.62 8.26 -17.31
N TRP A 160 -1.57 8.19 -15.98
CA TRP A 160 -1.95 6.99 -15.23
C TRP A 160 -3.42 6.64 -15.42
N PHE A 161 -4.32 7.62 -15.37
CA PHE A 161 -5.74 7.38 -15.58
C PHE A 161 -6.01 6.89 -17.00
N GLN A 162 -5.43 7.56 -18.01
CA GLN A 162 -5.59 7.17 -19.41
C GLN A 162 -5.13 5.74 -19.65
N PHE A 163 -3.99 5.35 -19.07
CA PHE A 163 -3.45 4.00 -19.17
C PHE A 163 -4.33 2.97 -18.46
N LEU A 164 -4.72 3.21 -17.22
CA LEU A 164 -5.57 2.28 -16.47
C LEU A 164 -6.94 2.11 -17.11
N LYS A 165 -7.51 3.19 -17.65
CA LYS A 165 -8.76 3.15 -18.40
C LYS A 165 -8.62 2.32 -19.68
N TYR A 166 -7.58 2.58 -20.48
CA TYR A 166 -7.29 1.77 -21.67
C TYR A 166 -7.07 0.29 -21.33
N ALA A 167 -6.28 0.01 -20.29
CA ALA A 167 -5.98 -1.35 -19.88
C ALA A 167 -7.24 -2.13 -19.47
N ASN A 168 -8.16 -1.48 -18.78
CA ASN A 168 -9.45 -2.06 -18.41
C ASN A 168 -10.38 -2.29 -19.61
N ASP A 169 -10.50 -1.26 -20.46
CA ASP A 169 -11.49 -1.23 -21.54
C ASP A 169 -11.07 -2.07 -22.75
N SER A 170 -9.78 -2.36 -22.90
CA SER A 170 -9.23 -3.17 -23.99
C SER A 170 -9.15 -4.66 -23.67
N GLU A 171 -9.15 -5.49 -24.71
CA GLU A 171 -8.87 -6.94 -24.61
C GLU A 171 -7.36 -7.26 -24.55
N PHE A 172 -6.50 -6.22 -24.60
CA PHE A 172 -5.06 -6.39 -24.52
C PHE A 172 -4.64 -7.03 -23.20
N TYR A 173 -5.33 -6.69 -22.10
CA TYR A 173 -5.14 -7.31 -20.80
C TYR A 173 -6.39 -8.10 -20.36
N SER A 174 -6.16 -9.33 -19.89
CA SER A 174 -7.21 -10.19 -19.31
C SER A 174 -7.38 -9.97 -17.80
N GLU A 175 -6.30 -9.61 -17.11
CA GLU A 175 -6.26 -9.40 -15.67
C GLU A 175 -5.34 -8.23 -15.32
N ILE A 176 -5.76 -7.41 -14.36
CA ILE A 176 -4.99 -6.30 -13.82
C ILE A 176 -4.93 -6.43 -12.30
N VAL A 177 -3.74 -6.68 -11.77
CA VAL A 177 -3.49 -6.71 -10.32
C VAL A 177 -2.71 -5.45 -9.94
N ILE A 178 -3.25 -4.67 -9.00
CA ILE A 178 -2.61 -3.45 -8.51
C ILE A 178 -2.27 -3.65 -7.03
N VAL A 179 -1.00 -3.89 -6.72
CA VAL A 179 -0.49 -3.87 -5.35
C VAL A 179 -0.11 -2.44 -5.00
N THR A 180 -0.77 -1.84 -4.01
CA THR A 180 -0.42 -0.49 -3.55
C THR A 180 -0.15 -0.45 -2.05
N TYR A 181 0.94 0.22 -1.70
CA TYR A 181 1.36 0.44 -0.31
C TYR A 181 0.83 1.76 0.26
N ASN A 182 -0.02 2.47 -0.51
CA ASN A 182 -0.55 3.76 -0.11
C ASN A 182 -1.82 3.60 0.74
N TYR A 183 -1.90 4.34 1.83
CA TYR A 183 -3.05 4.31 2.74
C TYR A 183 -4.28 5.04 2.20
N ASP A 184 -4.06 6.01 1.31
CA ASP A 184 -5.11 6.80 0.67
C ASP A 184 -6.03 5.94 -0.20
N ILE A 185 -7.14 6.53 -0.62
CA ILE A 185 -8.18 5.86 -1.42
C ILE A 185 -8.39 6.57 -2.76
N TRP A 186 -7.41 7.35 -3.22
CA TRP A 186 -7.61 8.21 -4.39
C TRP A 186 -7.71 7.42 -5.68
N LEU A 187 -6.97 6.32 -5.82
CA LEU A 187 -7.13 5.42 -6.96
C LEU A 187 -8.56 4.86 -7.03
N GLU A 188 -9.08 4.36 -5.91
CA GLU A 188 -10.45 3.84 -5.84
C GLU A 188 -11.50 4.91 -6.13
N ARG A 189 -11.31 6.12 -5.59
CA ARG A 189 -12.22 7.25 -5.86
C ARG A 189 -12.20 7.69 -7.31
N ILE A 190 -11.04 7.62 -7.98
CA ILE A 190 -10.92 7.87 -9.42
C ILE A 190 -11.72 6.80 -10.18
N PHE A 191 -11.52 5.52 -9.87
CA PHE A 191 -12.27 4.45 -10.51
C PHE A 191 -13.80 4.57 -10.28
N GLN A 192 -14.23 4.91 -9.07
CA GLN A 192 -15.65 5.19 -8.77
C GLN A 192 -16.19 6.35 -9.60
N LYS A 193 -15.46 7.46 -9.69
CA LYS A 193 -15.88 8.62 -10.48
C LYS A 193 -16.11 8.26 -11.95
N PHE A 194 -15.21 7.46 -12.52
CA PHE A 194 -15.24 7.12 -13.94
C PHE A 194 -15.90 5.76 -14.24
N ASN A 195 -16.61 5.19 -13.26
CA ASN A 195 -17.31 3.90 -13.37
C ASN A 195 -16.42 2.75 -13.87
N ILE A 196 -15.13 2.75 -13.50
CA ILE A 196 -14.22 1.65 -13.78
C ILE A 196 -14.45 0.59 -12.68
N PRO A 197 -14.92 -0.62 -13.01
CA PRO A 197 -15.17 -1.64 -12.01
C PRO A 197 -13.84 -2.17 -11.44
N PHE A 198 -13.78 -2.35 -10.13
CA PHE A 198 -12.61 -2.93 -9.45
C PHE A 198 -13.05 -3.72 -8.22
N ASN A 199 -12.21 -4.66 -7.80
CA ASN A 199 -12.28 -5.29 -6.49
C ASN A 199 -11.16 -4.75 -5.60
N VAL A 200 -11.39 -4.78 -4.29
CA VAL A 200 -10.33 -4.70 -3.30
C VAL A 200 -10.05 -6.13 -2.83
N GLY A 201 -8.94 -6.70 -3.28
CA GLY A 201 -8.69 -8.13 -3.09
C GLY A 201 -8.56 -8.51 -1.60
N LYS A 202 -9.14 -9.67 -1.27
CA LYS A 202 -9.23 -10.27 0.08
C LYS A 202 -10.05 -9.50 1.12
N ILE A 203 -10.50 -8.28 0.84
CA ILE A 203 -11.32 -7.47 1.77
C ILE A 203 -12.66 -7.16 1.14
N GLY A 204 -13.75 -7.52 1.82
CA GLY A 204 -15.11 -7.33 1.30
C GLY A 204 -15.48 -8.32 0.19
N ILE A 205 -16.49 -7.95 -0.60
CA ILE A 205 -17.07 -8.82 -1.63
C ILE A 205 -16.34 -8.61 -2.96
N SER A 206 -15.88 -9.72 -3.56
CA SER A 206 -15.27 -9.71 -4.89
C SER A 206 -16.29 -10.03 -5.98
N ASN A 207 -16.24 -9.28 -7.09
CA ASN A 207 -16.94 -9.60 -8.32
C ASN A 207 -15.97 -10.33 -9.28
N PRO A 208 -16.26 -11.60 -9.68
CA PRO A 208 -15.38 -12.36 -10.57
C PRO A 208 -15.31 -11.83 -11.99
N ASP A 209 -16.27 -11.01 -12.43
CA ASP A 209 -16.34 -10.48 -13.81
C ASP A 209 -15.49 -9.21 -14.01
N VAL A 210 -14.72 -8.83 -12.99
CA VAL A 210 -13.94 -7.58 -12.97
C VAL A 210 -12.46 -7.85 -13.19
N LYS A 211 -11.85 -7.15 -14.15
CA LYS A 211 -10.43 -7.28 -14.52
C LYS A 211 -9.48 -6.76 -13.41
N ILE A 212 -9.86 -5.70 -12.71
CA ILE A 212 -8.99 -5.00 -11.75
C ILE A 212 -9.16 -5.54 -10.33
N ASN A 213 -8.07 -6.00 -9.72
CA ASN A 213 -7.97 -6.33 -8.30
C ASN A 213 -6.92 -5.46 -7.60
N ILE A 214 -7.34 -4.62 -6.65
CA ILE A 214 -6.45 -3.75 -5.85
C ILE A 214 -6.09 -4.46 -4.53
N LEU A 215 -4.81 -4.66 -4.27
CA LEU A 215 -4.26 -5.28 -3.07
C LEU A 215 -3.54 -4.23 -2.23
N LYS A 216 -3.93 -4.09 -0.95
CA LYS A 216 -3.33 -3.10 -0.03
C LYS A 216 -2.67 -3.77 1.18
N PRO A 217 -1.46 -4.35 1.03
CA PRO A 217 -0.82 -5.11 2.10
C PRO A 217 -0.47 -4.28 3.34
N HIS A 218 -0.31 -2.96 3.21
CA HIS A 218 -0.10 -2.04 4.34
C HIS A 218 -1.40 -1.45 4.91
N GLY A 219 -2.54 -1.92 4.39
CA GLY A 219 -3.85 -1.47 4.82
C GLY A 219 -4.30 -0.18 4.12
N SER A 220 -5.47 0.32 4.54
CA SER A 220 -6.07 1.52 3.96
C SER A 220 -7.04 2.17 4.92
N ILE A 221 -7.24 3.48 4.77
CA ILE A 221 -8.32 4.17 5.49
C ILE A 221 -9.71 3.66 5.09
N SER A 222 -9.85 2.94 3.97
CA SER A 222 -11.09 2.29 3.57
C SER A 222 -11.40 0.99 4.30
N PHE A 223 -10.43 0.40 5.01
CA PHE A 223 -10.61 -0.88 5.70
C PHE A 223 -11.33 -0.65 7.02
N THR A 224 -12.60 -1.03 7.07
CA THR A 224 -13.48 -0.79 8.22
C THR A 224 -13.83 -2.10 8.91
N HIS A 225 -13.48 -2.19 10.20
CA HIS A 225 -13.76 -3.37 11.00
C HIS A 225 -15.26 -3.50 11.30
N HIS A 226 -15.82 -4.71 11.31
CA HIS A 226 -17.25 -4.94 11.55
C HIS A 226 -17.75 -4.43 12.91
N LYS A 227 -16.87 -4.46 13.92
CA LYS A 227 -17.15 -3.91 15.25
C LYS A 227 -16.86 -2.42 15.33
N LYS A 228 -17.93 -1.63 15.44
CA LYS A 228 -17.90 -0.19 15.78
C LYS A 228 -18.06 0.01 17.28
N MET A 229 -17.33 0.99 17.81
CA MET A 229 -17.43 1.49 19.18
C MET A 229 -18.14 2.84 19.18
N ASP A 230 -18.58 3.28 20.37
CA ASP A 230 -19.14 4.63 20.52
C ASP A 230 -18.11 5.69 20.09
N LYS A 231 -18.56 6.69 19.33
CA LYS A 231 -17.67 7.70 18.78
C LYS A 231 -17.17 8.64 19.87
N ASP A 232 -18.04 9.00 20.80
CA ASP A 232 -17.71 9.91 21.91
C ASP A 232 -16.74 9.26 22.91
N SER A 233 -16.65 7.92 22.91
CA SER A 233 -15.67 7.16 23.65
C SER A 233 -14.32 6.97 22.92
N TYR A 234 -14.01 7.75 21.88
CA TYR A 234 -12.73 7.60 21.17
C TYR A 234 -11.54 8.02 22.05
N PHE A 235 -10.59 7.11 22.21
CA PHE A 235 -9.27 7.35 22.77
C PHE A 235 -8.26 6.36 22.20
N ILE A 236 -6.97 6.70 22.29
CA ILE A 236 -5.88 5.82 21.86
C ILE A 236 -5.63 4.81 22.98
N LYS A 237 -5.90 3.52 22.74
CA LYS A 237 -5.70 2.45 23.73
C LYS A 237 -4.22 2.13 23.90
N LEU A 238 -3.65 2.46 25.06
CA LEU A 238 -2.23 2.28 25.40
C LEU A 238 -1.93 1.01 26.21
N ASP A 239 -2.79 0.00 26.16
CA ASP A 239 -2.44 -1.32 26.71
C ASP A 239 -1.25 -1.97 25.97
N ASN A 240 -0.75 -3.10 26.42
CA ASN A 240 0.34 -3.80 25.71
C ASN A 240 -0.19 -4.71 24.59
N GLU A 241 -1.49 -4.71 24.31
CA GLU A 241 -2.09 -5.51 23.25
C GLU A 241 -2.05 -4.75 21.93
N LEU A 242 -1.45 -5.38 20.92
CA LEU A 242 -1.59 -4.95 19.53
C LEU A 242 -2.79 -5.69 18.96
N LEU A 243 -3.90 -4.98 18.83
CA LEU A 243 -5.13 -5.53 18.27
C LEU A 243 -4.92 -5.87 16.79
N ASP A 244 -5.38 -7.05 16.41
CA ASP A 244 -5.33 -7.54 15.03
C ASP A 244 -6.65 -8.22 14.64
N GLY A 245 -6.82 -8.53 13.36
CA GLY A 245 -7.97 -9.28 12.83
C GLY A 245 -7.60 -10.08 11.58
N SER A 246 -8.48 -10.99 11.19
CA SER A 246 -8.43 -11.63 9.87
C SER A 246 -8.93 -10.66 8.80
N ALA A 247 -8.65 -10.92 7.52
CA ALA A 247 -9.20 -10.11 6.43
C ALA A 247 -10.75 -10.11 6.41
N GLU A 248 -11.37 -11.20 6.90
CA GLU A 248 -12.83 -11.37 6.95
C GLU A 248 -13.50 -10.48 8.02
N ASP A 249 -12.72 -9.92 8.96
CA ASP A 249 -13.24 -8.99 9.97
C ASP A 249 -13.45 -7.56 9.43
N PHE A 250 -13.05 -7.32 8.17
CA PHE A 250 -13.06 -6.02 7.53
C PHE A 250 -13.98 -5.98 6.30
N THR A 251 -14.56 -4.80 6.09
CA THR A 251 -15.26 -4.40 4.87
C THR A 251 -14.63 -3.16 4.29
N VAL A 252 -14.82 -2.95 2.99
CA VAL A 252 -14.41 -1.72 2.30
C VAL A 252 -15.51 -0.68 2.43
N SER A 253 -15.16 0.50 2.95
CA SER A 253 -16.04 1.67 2.95
C SER A 253 -15.29 2.90 2.49
N TYR A 254 -16.01 3.80 1.83
CA TYR A 254 -15.52 5.13 1.43
C TYR A 254 -16.23 6.26 2.20
N ASN A 255 -17.17 5.89 3.06
CA ASN A 255 -17.96 6.79 3.89
C ASN A 255 -17.67 6.55 5.37
N ASN A 256 -17.87 7.58 6.20
CA ASN A 256 -17.72 7.50 7.66
C ASN A 256 -16.37 6.91 8.11
N LEU A 257 -15.29 7.27 7.40
CA LEU A 257 -13.95 6.73 7.66
C LEU A 257 -13.42 7.08 9.06
N ASP A 258 -13.93 8.16 9.66
CA ASP A 258 -13.63 8.60 11.03
C ASP A 258 -14.54 8.00 12.11
N ASP A 259 -15.22 6.89 11.83
CA ASP A 259 -15.88 6.10 12.85
C ASP A 259 -14.86 5.41 13.78
N ASN A 260 -15.27 5.20 15.04
CA ASN A 260 -14.45 4.56 16.06
C ASN A 260 -14.48 3.03 15.89
N PHE A 261 -13.61 2.50 15.04
CA PHE A 261 -13.48 1.06 14.79
C PHE A 261 -12.57 0.40 15.84
N LEU A 262 -12.88 -0.86 16.20
CA LEU A 262 -12.08 -1.63 17.15
C LEU A 262 -10.62 -1.77 16.70
N VAL A 263 -10.42 -2.11 15.42
CA VAL A 263 -9.12 -2.35 14.80
C VAL A 263 -8.93 -1.36 13.67
N SER A 264 -7.73 -0.79 13.56
CA SER A 264 -7.33 0.04 12.43
C SER A 264 -6.36 -0.77 11.57
N ALA A 265 -6.82 -1.21 10.39
CA ALA A 265 -5.99 -1.98 9.46
C ALA A 265 -5.07 -1.04 8.69
N LEU A 266 -4.01 -0.61 9.37
CA LEU A 266 -2.90 0.15 8.81
C LEU A 266 -1.61 -0.39 9.43
N ILE A 267 -0.59 -0.54 8.60
CA ILE A 267 0.77 -0.82 9.04
C ILE A 267 1.56 0.46 8.76
N PRO A 268 2.07 1.16 9.78
CA PRO A 268 2.84 2.39 9.55
C PRO A 268 4.06 2.12 8.67
N PRO A 269 4.64 3.16 8.03
CA PRO A 269 5.81 2.99 7.18
C PRO A 269 6.93 2.29 7.93
N ALA A 270 7.69 1.45 7.25
CA ALA A 270 8.72 0.63 7.87
C ALA A 270 8.21 -0.45 8.84
N GLY A 271 6.89 -0.68 8.95
CA GLY A 271 6.31 -1.77 9.76
C GLY A 271 6.52 -3.12 9.10
N GLU A 272 7.14 -4.07 9.80
CA GLU A 272 7.32 -5.42 9.26
C GLU A 272 6.12 -6.28 9.63
N SER A 273 5.20 -6.37 8.68
CA SER A 273 3.91 -7.04 8.76
C SER A 273 3.97 -8.55 9.05
N SER A 274 5.14 -9.17 8.92
CA SER A 274 5.44 -10.58 9.26
C SER A 274 5.73 -10.79 10.75
N ARG A 275 6.18 -9.74 11.45
CA ARG A 275 6.55 -9.81 12.89
C ARG A 275 5.38 -9.54 13.81
N PHE A 276 4.40 -8.83 13.30
CA PHE A 276 3.09 -8.74 13.91
C PHE A 276 2.27 -9.92 13.41
N ASN A 277 1.44 -10.52 14.26
CA ASN A 277 0.50 -11.57 13.85
C ASN A 277 -0.61 -11.05 12.90
N HIS A 278 -0.34 -10.00 12.09
CA HIS A 278 -1.27 -9.33 11.18
C HIS A 278 -1.82 -10.30 10.14
N THR A 279 -2.91 -10.96 10.51
CA THR A 279 -3.48 -12.05 9.73
C THR A 279 -4.03 -11.52 8.41
N TRP A 280 -4.74 -10.39 8.44
CA TRP A 280 -5.24 -9.72 7.24
C TRP A 280 -4.12 -9.33 6.26
N ALA A 281 -3.03 -8.74 6.77
CA ALA A 281 -1.95 -8.25 5.93
C ALA A 281 -1.20 -9.41 5.26
N ALA A 282 -0.95 -10.49 6.02
CA ALA A 282 -0.32 -11.71 5.51
C ALA A 282 -1.18 -12.35 4.40
N GLN A 283 -2.50 -12.43 4.60
CA GLN A 283 -3.42 -12.97 3.58
C GLN A 283 -3.40 -12.15 2.27
N ILE A 284 -3.28 -10.82 2.34
CA ILE A 284 -3.16 -9.96 1.16
C ILE A 284 -1.79 -10.15 0.48
N ARG A 285 -0.69 -10.20 1.26
CA ARG A 285 0.66 -10.38 0.72
C ARG A 285 0.84 -11.72 0.02
N GLU A 286 0.41 -12.82 0.64
CA GLU A 286 0.48 -14.15 0.03
C GLU A 286 -0.31 -14.21 -1.29
N PHE A 287 -1.45 -13.51 -1.35
CA PHE A 287 -2.22 -13.42 -2.59
C PHE A 287 -1.51 -12.57 -3.66
N ALA A 288 -0.87 -11.47 -3.29
CA ALA A 288 -0.07 -10.67 -4.20
C ALA A 288 1.11 -11.47 -4.78
N LYS A 289 1.78 -12.25 -3.92
CA LYS A 289 2.87 -13.15 -4.29
C LYS A 289 2.40 -14.26 -5.22
N GLU A 290 1.29 -14.91 -4.90
CA GLU A 290 0.65 -15.92 -5.75
C GLU A 290 0.40 -15.35 -7.16
N LYS A 291 -0.16 -14.13 -7.24
CA LYS A 291 -0.40 -13.46 -8.52
C LYS A 291 0.89 -13.15 -9.28
N ALA A 292 1.95 -12.74 -8.59
CA ALA A 292 3.26 -12.53 -9.20
C ALA A 292 3.88 -13.84 -9.76
N THR A 293 3.70 -14.97 -9.08
CA THR A 293 4.18 -16.29 -9.54
C THR A 293 3.55 -16.76 -10.85
N TYR A 294 2.36 -16.25 -11.20
CA TYR A 294 1.67 -16.62 -12.43
C TYR A 294 1.94 -15.69 -13.62
N LEU A 295 2.87 -14.75 -13.49
CA LEU A 295 3.33 -13.90 -14.58
C LEU A 295 4.38 -14.63 -15.43
N GLY A 296 4.19 -14.62 -16.75
CA GLY A 296 5.13 -15.18 -17.72
C GLY A 296 5.81 -14.11 -18.58
N SER A 297 6.65 -14.55 -19.53
CA SER A 297 7.42 -13.67 -20.43
C SER A 297 6.59 -12.71 -21.29
N GLU A 298 5.33 -13.04 -21.57
CA GLU A 298 4.42 -12.19 -22.36
C GLU A 298 3.63 -11.18 -21.52
N ASP A 299 3.62 -11.36 -20.21
CA ASP A 299 2.93 -10.49 -19.27
C ASP A 299 3.76 -9.23 -18.98
N GLU A 300 3.19 -8.31 -18.20
CA GLU A 300 3.84 -7.06 -17.86
C GLU A 300 3.78 -6.76 -16.35
N MET A 301 4.90 -6.25 -15.83
CA MET A 301 4.95 -5.64 -14.51
C MET A 301 5.34 -4.17 -14.59
N ILE A 302 4.60 -3.30 -13.89
CA ILE A 302 4.90 -1.88 -13.78
C ILE A 302 5.15 -1.52 -12.32
N ILE A 303 6.32 -0.99 -12.01
CA ILE A 303 6.71 -0.54 -10.67
C ILE A 303 6.76 0.99 -10.65
N CYS A 304 5.99 1.63 -9.78
CA CYS A 304 5.93 3.09 -9.69
C CYS A 304 6.25 3.61 -8.29
N GLY A 305 7.15 4.59 -8.22
CA GLY A 305 7.22 5.48 -7.05
C GLY A 305 7.58 4.80 -5.72
N LEU A 306 8.26 3.65 -5.76
CA LEU A 306 8.76 2.96 -4.58
C LEU A 306 10.07 3.58 -4.09
N SER A 307 10.19 3.72 -2.77
CA SER A 307 11.40 4.21 -2.11
C SER A 307 12.48 3.13 -1.98
N TYR A 308 12.11 1.84 -2.11
CA TYR A 308 12.95 0.67 -1.88
C TYR A 308 13.78 0.76 -0.59
N TRP A 309 13.13 1.23 0.47
CA TRP A 309 13.74 1.33 1.80
C TRP A 309 13.95 -0.05 2.40
N HIS A 310 14.83 -0.15 3.38
CA HIS A 310 15.28 -1.45 3.89
C HIS A 310 14.16 -2.29 4.51
N VAL A 311 13.08 -1.66 4.97
CA VAL A 311 11.95 -2.40 5.56
C VAL A 311 10.98 -2.93 4.50
N ASP A 312 10.59 -2.12 3.51
CA ASP A 312 9.69 -2.58 2.45
C ASP A 312 10.40 -3.49 1.43
N ARG A 313 11.74 -3.53 1.49
CA ARG A 313 12.59 -4.31 0.60
C ARG A 313 12.22 -5.78 0.60
N ALA A 314 12.04 -6.39 1.78
CA ALA A 314 11.76 -7.83 1.86
C ALA A 314 10.44 -8.17 1.13
N GLU A 315 9.39 -7.38 1.34
CA GLU A 315 8.10 -7.59 0.69
C GLU A 315 8.18 -7.37 -0.83
N LEU A 316 8.94 -6.37 -1.31
CA LEU A 316 9.12 -6.16 -2.73
C LEU A 316 9.98 -7.25 -3.39
N ASP A 317 11.05 -7.66 -2.72
CA ASP A 317 11.95 -8.72 -3.19
C ASP A 317 11.21 -10.04 -3.36
N GLU A 318 10.26 -10.35 -2.47
CA GLU A 318 9.40 -11.53 -2.62
C GLU A 318 8.58 -11.48 -3.91
N LEU A 319 7.98 -10.35 -4.27
CA LEU A 319 7.23 -10.21 -5.53
C LEU A 319 8.15 -10.31 -6.75
N ILE A 320 9.30 -9.64 -6.69
CA ILE A 320 10.30 -9.62 -7.77
C ILE A 320 10.84 -11.03 -8.04
N VAL A 321 11.29 -11.74 -7.01
CA VAL A 321 11.91 -13.08 -7.14
C VAL A 321 10.87 -14.15 -7.49
N SER A 322 9.59 -13.92 -7.17
CA SER A 322 8.51 -14.85 -7.53
C SER A 322 8.14 -14.78 -9.02
N SER A 323 8.55 -13.73 -9.74
CA SER A 323 8.16 -13.47 -11.13
C SER A 323 9.11 -14.12 -12.15
N ASP A 324 8.65 -14.35 -13.38
CA ASP A 324 9.48 -14.86 -14.48
C ASP A 324 10.63 -13.88 -14.80
N PRO A 325 11.91 -14.31 -14.82
CA PRO A 325 13.06 -13.47 -15.20
C PRO A 325 12.98 -12.86 -16.62
N LEU A 326 12.14 -13.40 -17.50
CA LEU A 326 11.89 -12.88 -18.84
C LEU A 326 10.68 -11.92 -18.92
N LEU A 327 10.01 -11.66 -17.80
CA LEU A 327 8.89 -10.72 -17.70
C LEU A 327 9.27 -9.32 -18.22
N ASN A 328 8.32 -8.66 -18.89
CA ASN A 328 8.49 -7.27 -19.30
C ASN A 328 8.27 -6.35 -18.09
N VAL A 329 9.36 -5.78 -17.57
CA VAL A 329 9.32 -4.97 -16.35
C VAL A 329 9.60 -3.51 -16.69
N THR A 330 8.65 -2.64 -16.33
CA THR A 330 8.78 -1.20 -16.46
C THR A 330 8.85 -0.56 -15.08
N MET A 331 9.81 0.32 -14.83
CA MET A 331 9.80 1.18 -13.65
C MET A 331 9.57 2.64 -14.03
N ILE A 332 8.61 3.28 -13.36
CA ILE A 332 8.29 4.71 -13.51
C ILE A 332 8.68 5.42 -12.21
N ASN A 333 9.83 6.06 -12.22
CA ASN A 333 10.35 6.78 -11.07
C ASN A 333 11.32 7.88 -11.53
N PRO A 334 11.11 9.17 -11.17
CA PRO A 334 11.99 10.25 -11.58
C PRO A 334 13.41 10.12 -11.00
N ASN A 335 13.54 9.54 -9.80
CA ASN A 335 14.81 9.44 -9.09
C ASN A 335 14.93 8.06 -8.42
N PRO A 336 15.07 6.97 -9.19
CA PRO A 336 15.16 5.64 -8.62
C PRO A 336 16.45 5.47 -7.84
N LYS A 337 16.37 4.81 -6.67
CA LYS A 337 17.58 4.46 -5.93
C LYS A 337 18.44 3.49 -6.73
N ARG A 338 19.76 3.67 -6.67
CA ARG A 338 20.72 2.79 -7.34
C ARG A 338 20.49 1.31 -6.99
N THR A 339 20.11 1.02 -5.74
CA THR A 339 19.92 -0.34 -5.25
C THR A 339 18.75 -1.06 -5.93
N ILE A 340 17.58 -0.42 -6.10
CA ILE A 340 16.45 -1.07 -6.78
C ILE A 340 16.76 -1.31 -8.26
N ASN A 341 17.43 -0.37 -8.92
CA ASN A 341 17.90 -0.55 -10.30
C ASN A 341 18.84 -1.76 -10.41
N ALA A 342 19.82 -1.87 -9.51
CA ALA A 342 20.74 -3.00 -9.51
C ALA A 342 20.00 -4.34 -9.34
N VAL A 343 19.04 -4.41 -8.43
CA VAL A 343 18.22 -5.61 -8.21
C VAL A 343 17.42 -5.97 -9.46
N LEU A 344 16.66 -5.03 -10.01
CA LEU A 344 15.82 -5.28 -11.20
C LEU A 344 16.67 -5.70 -12.41
N THR A 345 17.80 -5.03 -12.66
CA THR A 345 18.72 -5.40 -13.77
C THR A 345 19.45 -6.73 -13.55
N SER A 346 19.55 -7.22 -12.31
CA SER A 346 20.17 -8.51 -12.01
C SER A 346 19.23 -9.70 -12.19
N ILE A 347 17.92 -9.44 -12.23
CA ILE A 347 16.87 -10.47 -12.26
C ILE A 347 16.18 -10.48 -13.63
N PHE A 348 15.80 -9.31 -14.16
CA PHE A 348 15.00 -9.21 -15.37
C PHE A 348 15.82 -8.85 -16.60
N SER A 349 15.59 -9.59 -17.68
CA SER A 349 16.25 -9.31 -18.97
C SER A 349 15.56 -8.18 -19.74
N ASN A 350 14.25 -8.01 -19.56
CA ASN A 350 13.41 -7.05 -20.27
C ASN A 350 13.00 -5.87 -19.37
N PHE A 351 14.00 -5.26 -18.71
CA PHE A 351 13.78 -4.13 -17.79
C PHE A 351 13.97 -2.77 -18.47
N VAL A 352 12.99 -1.88 -18.32
CA VAL A 352 13.04 -0.49 -18.79
C VAL A 352 12.69 0.47 -17.67
N ALA A 353 13.44 1.58 -17.54
CA ALA A 353 13.17 2.63 -16.57
C ALA A 353 12.80 3.94 -17.25
N TYR A 354 11.74 4.58 -16.77
CA TYR A 354 11.25 5.89 -17.18
C TYR A 354 11.24 6.86 -16.01
N SER A 355 11.48 8.14 -16.29
CA SER A 355 11.54 9.21 -15.28
C SER A 355 10.16 9.80 -14.94
N GLY A 356 9.11 9.50 -15.70
CA GLY A 356 7.79 10.12 -15.52
C GLY A 356 6.68 9.30 -16.13
N SER A 357 5.44 9.57 -15.72
CA SER A 357 4.24 8.84 -16.12
C SER A 357 3.77 9.15 -17.53
N ASP A 358 4.23 10.25 -18.15
CA ASP A 358 3.87 10.62 -19.52
C ASP A 358 4.15 9.50 -20.53
N THR A 359 5.15 8.65 -20.27
CA THR A 359 5.50 7.53 -21.16
C THR A 359 4.41 6.46 -21.27
N LEU A 360 3.46 6.45 -20.34
CA LEU A 360 2.28 5.59 -20.41
C LEU A 360 1.39 5.94 -21.61
N LYS A 361 1.36 7.21 -22.07
CA LYS A 361 0.61 7.62 -23.26
C LYS A 361 1.17 6.99 -24.54
N GLU A 362 2.50 6.97 -24.66
CA GLU A 362 3.16 6.29 -25.78
C GLU A 362 2.94 4.78 -25.71
N LYS A 363 2.95 4.18 -24.51
CA LYS A 363 2.68 2.76 -24.33
C LYS A 363 1.28 2.37 -24.84
N ILE A 364 0.24 3.16 -24.53
CA ILE A 364 -1.11 2.95 -25.08
C ILE A 364 -1.07 2.97 -26.61
N THR A 365 -0.39 3.95 -27.20
CA THR A 365 -0.30 4.11 -28.66
C THR A 365 0.33 2.89 -29.33
N CYS A 366 1.41 2.34 -28.75
CA CYS A 366 2.07 1.14 -29.25
C CYS A 366 1.25 -0.14 -29.05
N GLN A 367 0.36 -0.19 -28.07
CA GLN A 367 -0.49 -1.36 -27.81
C GLN A 367 -1.79 -1.36 -28.64
N ALA A 368 -2.23 -0.17 -29.06
CA ALA A 368 -3.42 0.02 -29.88
C ALA A 368 -3.14 -0.08 -31.39
N SER A 369 -1.87 0.02 -31.80
CA SER A 369 -1.38 -0.20 -33.16
C SER A 369 -1.15 -1.66 -33.46
#